data_AF-A0A922WNM1-F1
#
_entry.id   AF-A0A922WNM1-F1
#
_cell.length_a   1.000
_cell.length_b   1.000
_cell.length_c   1.000
_cell.angle_alpha   90.00
_cell.angle_beta   90.00
_cell.angle_gamma   90.00
#
_symmetry.space_group_name_H-M   'P 1'
#
loop_
_entity.id
_entity.type
_entity.pdbx_description
1 polymer ?
#
loop_
_entity_poly.entity_id
_entity_poly.type
_entity_poly.pdbx_seq_one_letter_code
_entity_poly.pdbx_strand_id
1 'polypeptide(L)' 'MATAAIPLSDPVMRHPEQQYLDLMRSIWESGSERIDRTGIGTRSVCGSVLRFDLAGGAMP' A
#
# COMPACT_ATOMS: atom_id res chain seq x y z
N MET A 1 7.12 -22.31 9.29
CA MET A 1 7.05 -21.30 10.37
C MET A 1 6.22 -20.13 9.85
N ALA A 2 4.99 -20.01 10.38
CA ALA A 2 4.01 -18.91 10.24
C ALA A 2 3.56 -18.45 8.83
N THR A 3 2.63 -19.20 8.21
CA THR A 3 1.52 -18.58 7.45
C THR A 3 0.37 -18.48 8.44
N ALA A 4 0.23 -17.34 9.11
CA ALA A 4 -1.05 -16.99 9.71
C ALA A 4 -1.96 -16.58 8.56
N ALA A 5 -3.18 -17.14 8.51
CA ALA A 5 -4.16 -16.77 7.50
C ALA A 5 -4.44 -15.27 7.60
N ILE A 6 -4.43 -14.57 6.47
CA ILE A 6 -4.93 -13.20 6.39
C ILE A 6 -6.36 -13.24 6.93
N PRO A 7 -6.70 -12.44 7.97
CA PRO A 7 -8.04 -12.46 8.53
C PRO A 7 -9.03 -12.17 7.40
N LEU A 8 -9.98 -13.10 7.19
CA LEU A 8 -11.04 -12.94 6.21
C LEU A 8 -11.72 -11.61 6.49
N SER A 9 -11.57 -10.66 5.56
CA SER A 9 -12.18 -9.35 5.64
C SER A 9 -13.70 -9.53 5.72
N ASP A 10 -14.26 -9.13 6.86
CA ASP A 10 -15.70 -8.93 7.03
C ASP A 10 -16.21 -8.14 5.81
N PRO A 11 -17.24 -8.56 5.06
CA PRO A 11 -17.68 -7.88 3.84
C PRO A 11 -18.04 -6.40 4.02
N VAL A 12 -18.18 -5.93 5.27
CA VAL A 12 -18.35 -4.53 5.64
C VAL A 12 -17.01 -3.77 5.74
N MET A 13 -15.90 -4.46 5.97
CA MET A 13 -14.54 -3.94 6.13
C MET A 13 -13.70 -4.15 4.87
N ARG A 14 -13.24 -3.06 4.25
CA ARG A 14 -12.33 -3.14 3.10
C ARG A 14 -11.05 -3.89 3.48
N HIS A 15 -10.55 -4.72 2.57
CA HIS A 15 -9.27 -5.44 2.75
C HIS A 15 -8.12 -4.45 3.05
N PRO A 16 -7.22 -4.73 4.01
CA PRO A 16 -6.16 -3.80 4.40
C PRO A 16 -5.26 -3.33 3.25
N GLU A 17 -5.02 -4.19 2.26
CA GLU A 17 -4.23 -3.88 1.06
C GLU A 17 -4.85 -2.76 0.20
N GLN A 18 -6.14 -2.48 0.34
CA GLN A 18 -6.79 -1.44 -0.45
C GLN A 18 -6.14 -0.07 -0.26
N GLN A 19 -5.61 0.24 0.93
CA GLN A 19 -4.86 1.47 1.19
C GLN A 19 -3.60 1.57 0.31
N TYR A 20 -2.90 0.46 0.10
CA TYR A 20 -1.74 0.40 -0.77
C TYR A 20 -2.14 0.59 -2.24
N LEU A 21 -3.21 -0.08 -2.69
CA LEU A 21 -3.70 0.06 -4.06
C LEU A 21 -4.21 1.48 -4.37
N ASP A 22 -4.88 2.12 -3.41
CA ASP A 22 -5.33 3.50 -3.53
C ASP A 22 -4.13 4.47 -3.58
N LEU A 23 -3.08 4.21 -2.80
CA LEU A 23 -1.83 4.98 -2.88
C LEU A 23 -1.15 4.80 -4.24
N MET A 24 -1.03 3.56 -4.75
CA MET A 24 -0.45 3.31 -6.07
C MET A 24 -1.23 4.03 -7.17
N ARG A 25 -2.57 4.04 -7.09
CA ARG A 25 -3.43 4.80 -7.99
C ARG A 25 -3.18 6.30 -7.91
N SER A 26 -3.06 6.87 -6.70
CA SER A 26 -2.76 8.29 -6.52
C SER A 26 -1.41 8.68 -7.12
N ILE A 27 -0.37 7.86 -6.92
CA ILE A 27 0.95 8.06 -7.55
C ILE A 27 0.85 8.00 -9.07
N TRP A 28 0.06 7.07 -9.60
CA TRP A 28 -0.13 6.91 -11.04
C TRP A 28 -0.83 8.12 -11.66
N GLU A 29 -1.92 8.59 -11.05
CA GLU A 29 -2.80 9.61 -11.63
C GLU A 29 -2.32 11.04 -11.37
N SER A 30 -1.69 11.30 -10.21
CA SER A 30 -1.36 12.65 -9.74
C SER A 30 0.09 12.84 -9.29
N GLY A 31 0.91 11.78 -9.35
CA GLY A 31 2.31 11.84 -8.92
C GLY A 31 3.18 12.74 -9.81
N SER A 32 4.10 13.47 -9.19
CA SER A 32 5.12 14.26 -9.90
C SER A 32 6.13 13.32 -10.56
N GLU A 33 6.33 13.48 -11.86
CA GLU A 33 7.40 12.82 -12.62
C GLU A 33 8.74 13.48 -12.37
N ARG A 34 9.77 12.67 -12.09
CA ARG A 34 11.15 13.13 -11.86
C ARG A 34 12.15 12.08 -12.33
N ILE A 35 13.24 12.50 -12.95
CA ILE A 35 14.38 11.62 -13.22
C ILE A 35 15.11 11.33 -11.90
N ASP A 36 15.28 10.06 -11.57
CA ASP A 36 15.95 9.63 -10.36
C ASP A 36 17.44 9.33 -10.63
N ARG A 37 18.16 8.85 -9.60
CA ARG A 37 19.59 8.53 -9.71
C ARG A 37 19.91 7.39 -10.67
N THR A 38 18.91 6.62 -11.11
CA THR A 38 19.09 5.51 -12.06
C THR A 38 18.95 5.98 -13.51
N GLY A 39 18.40 7.18 -13.74
CA GLY A 39 18.14 7.72 -15.07
C GLY A 39 16.82 7.24 -15.69
N ILE A 40 16.10 6.30 -15.06
CA ILE A 40 14.78 5.83 -15.53
C ILE A 40 13.68 6.84 -15.19
N GLY A 41 13.73 7.37 -13.97
CA GLY A 41 12.71 8.26 -13.45
C GLY A 41 11.57 7.56 -12.73
N THR A 42 10.82 8.36 -11.98
CA THR A 42 9.79 7.92 -11.04
C THR A 42 8.60 8.87 -11.08
N ARG A 43 7.41 8.35 -10.77
CA ARG A 43 6.26 9.15 -10.31
C ARG A 43 6.21 9.07 -8.80
N SER A 44 6.03 10.20 -8.13
CA SER A 44 6.06 10.26 -6.67
C SER A 44 5.07 11.28 -6.10
N VAL A 45 4.58 11.00 -4.90
CA VAL A 45 3.84 11.95 -4.05
C VAL A 45 4.64 12.22 -2.78
N CYS A 46 4.53 13.41 -2.22
CA CYS A 46 5.25 13.77 -1.00
C CYS A 46 4.45 13.35 0.23
N GLY A 47 4.94 12.33 0.94
CA GLY A 47 4.33 11.85 2.18
C GLY A 47 3.09 10.99 1.96
N SER A 48 3.03 9.85 2.63
CA SER A 48 1.87 8.95 2.66
C SER A 48 1.98 8.07 3.91
N VAL A 49 0.85 7.67 4.47
CA VAL A 49 0.80 6.84 5.68
C VAL A 49 -0.11 5.65 5.43
N LEU A 50 0.40 4.45 5.71
CA LEU A 50 -0.36 3.21 5.69
C LEU A 50 -0.52 2.70 7.13
N ARG A 51 -1.69 2.15 7.45
CA ARG A 51 -1.98 1.60 8.77
C ARG A 51 -2.48 0.17 8.62
N PHE A 52 -1.78 -0.75 9.28
CA PHE A 52 -2.11 -2.16 9.30
C PHE A 52 -2.35 -2.62 10.73
N ASP A 53 -3.37 -3.45 10.92
CA ASP A 53 -3.59 -4.16 12.17
C ASP A 53 -2.79 -5.47 12.14
N LEU A 54 -1.98 -5.69 13.18
CA LEU A 54 -1.13 -6.87 13.35
C LEU A 54 -1.69 -7.85 14.39
N ALA A 55 -2.90 -7.58 14.91
CA ALA A 55 -3.57 -8.48 15.84
C ALA A 55 -3.75 -9.88 15.25
N GLY A 56 -3.82 -10.89 16.12
CA GLY A 56 -4.00 -12.29 15.70
C GLY A 56 -2.81 -12.90 14.94
N GLY A 57 -1.65 -12.26 14.97
CA GLY A 57 -0.48 -12.70 14.19
C GLY A 57 -0.60 -12.40 12.70
N ALA A 58 -1.47 -11.44 12.32
CA ALA A 58 -1.63 -11.00 10.95
C ALA A 58 -0.33 -10.39 10.42
N MET A 59 0.04 -10.77 9.20
CA MET A 59 1.09 -10.16 8.42
C MET A 59 0.44 -9.42 7.24
N PRO A 60 0.69 -8.12 7.06
CA PRO A 60 0.26 -7.38 5.88
C PRO A 60 1.06 -7.73 4.63
#